data_AF-A0A8S3G4S4-F1
#
_entry.id   AF-A0A8S3G4S4-F1
#
_cell.length_a   1.000
_cell.length_b   1.000
_cell.length_c   1.000
_cell.angle_alpha   90.00
_cell.angle_beta   90.00
_cell.angle_gamma   90.00
#
_symmetry.space_group_name_H-M   'P 1'
#
loop_
_entity.id
_entity.type
_entity.pdbx_description
1 polymer ?
#
loop_
_entity_poly.entity_id
_entity_poly.type
_entity_poly.pdbx_seq_one_letter_code
_entity_poly.pdbx_strand_id
1 'polypeptide(L)'
;MCRPDYSRCFSKLSYYLFLDDKHRKSVVKSDDVSSSDEDSPVKPTKTNNKDEIWKVDDVFPTSSSDDDDDDDSRGDSHHRRRSRSPDDRTSDSQEQETKRKKCTFISTRDQLKSMILSRFRMEKWCHSPFFADVAKGAFVRINIGQNNGEAVYRVCEIRDVVETGKIYNLGTTRTNKGLRLKHGTNERIFRLEYVSNNEISDEEFQRWREAMIKQGISLPTLDDLEKKINEIEKYKHYVYNNTDITKIVQEKKRFRKAPINYAVTKNELLKEIEIAKDENDTERENELRKQLT
;
A
#
# COMPACT_ATOMS: atom_id res chain seq x y z
N MET A 1 -17.53 41.12 -30.95
CA MET A 1 -16.48 41.43 -29.95
C MET A 1 -16.68 40.54 -28.74
N CYS A 2 -15.57 40.20 -28.06
CA CYS A 2 -15.40 39.45 -26.80
C CYS A 2 -14.67 38.10 -26.97
N ARG A 3 -13.34 38.15 -26.80
CA ARG A 3 -12.43 37.03 -26.56
C ARG A 3 -12.41 36.70 -25.06
N PRO A 4 -12.22 35.44 -24.64
CA PRO A 4 -11.81 35.12 -23.27
C PRO A 4 -10.28 35.00 -23.16
N ASP A 5 -9.75 35.56 -22.08
CA ASP A 5 -8.34 35.64 -21.69
C ASP A 5 -7.67 34.26 -21.49
N TYR A 6 -6.54 34.07 -22.18
CA TYR A 6 -5.54 33.02 -21.89
C TYR A 6 -4.48 33.58 -20.96
N SER A 7 -4.77 33.60 -19.66
CA SER A 7 -3.78 33.94 -18.63
C SER A 7 -4.00 33.08 -17.39
N ARG A 8 -3.45 31.86 -17.42
CA ARG A 8 -2.99 31.01 -16.29
C ARG A 8 -2.92 29.53 -16.69
N CYS A 9 -2.19 29.23 -17.75
CA CYS A 9 -1.72 27.87 -18.05
C CYS A 9 -0.19 27.85 -18.08
N PHE A 10 0.45 28.26 -16.98
CA PHE A 10 1.88 28.02 -16.77
C PHE A 10 2.08 26.82 -15.83
N SER A 11 2.11 25.66 -16.48
CA SER A 11 3.14 24.61 -16.34
C SER A 11 3.39 23.97 -14.96
N LYS A 12 2.54 23.00 -14.57
CA LYS A 12 2.97 21.85 -13.76
C LYS A 12 4.03 21.00 -14.47
N LEU A 13 4.10 21.05 -15.81
CA LEU A 13 5.18 20.46 -16.62
C LEU A 13 6.57 21.08 -16.34
N SER A 14 6.64 22.36 -15.99
CA SER A 14 7.92 23.04 -15.68
C SER A 14 8.51 22.52 -14.37
N TYR A 15 7.67 22.18 -13.40
CA TYR A 15 8.10 21.63 -12.12
C TYR A 15 8.66 20.20 -12.26
N TYR A 16 8.06 19.38 -13.13
CA TYR A 16 8.60 18.03 -13.42
C TYR A 16 9.91 18.07 -14.21
N LEU A 17 10.04 18.97 -15.19
CA LEU A 17 11.31 19.16 -15.92
C LEU A 17 12.42 19.72 -15.02
N PHE A 18 12.10 20.54 -14.02
CA PHE A 18 13.08 21.08 -13.07
C PHE A 18 13.58 20.03 -12.06
N LEU A 19 12.75 19.03 -11.71
CA LEU A 19 13.13 17.92 -10.83
C LEU A 19 14.07 16.92 -11.53
N ASP A 20 13.89 16.69 -12.83
CA ASP A 20 14.76 15.81 -13.63
C ASP A 20 16.17 16.42 -13.84
N ASP A 21 16.28 17.74 -13.98
CA ASP A 21 17.57 18.43 -14.18
C ASP A 21 18.46 18.43 -12.92
N LYS A 22 17.86 18.36 -11.73
CA LYS A 22 18.59 18.26 -10.46
C LYS A 22 19.19 16.88 -10.25
N HIS A 23 18.49 15.82 -10.69
CA HIS A 23 18.98 14.45 -10.65
C HIS A 23 20.10 14.19 -11.66
N ARG A 24 20.09 14.89 -12.80
CA ARG A 24 21.14 14.81 -13.82
C ARG A 24 22.46 15.44 -13.38
N LYS A 25 22.43 16.53 -12.59
CA LYS A 25 23.64 17.21 -12.10
C LYS A 25 24.36 16.50 -10.95
N SER A 26 23.68 15.64 -10.19
CA SER A 26 24.32 14.89 -9.10
C SER A 26 25.10 13.67 -9.59
N VAL A 27 24.74 13.10 -10.75
CA VAL A 27 25.39 11.89 -11.31
C VAL A 27 26.68 12.24 -12.06
N VAL A 28 26.74 13.42 -12.70
CA VAL A 28 27.90 13.85 -13.51
C VAL A 28 29.11 14.27 -12.65
N LYS A 29 28.98 14.38 -11.32
CA LYS A 29 30.05 14.88 -10.45
C LYS A 29 30.94 13.78 -9.84
N SER A 30 30.76 12.52 -10.26
CA SER A 30 31.43 11.35 -9.68
C SER A 30 32.54 10.75 -10.54
N ASP A 31 32.55 11.03 -11.85
CA ASP A 31 33.43 10.34 -12.81
C ASP A 31 34.24 11.37 -13.62
N ASP A 32 35.29 11.92 -13.02
CA ASP A 32 36.38 12.58 -13.75
C ASP A 32 37.67 12.51 -12.89
N VAL A 33 38.40 11.40 -13.03
CA VAL A 33 39.82 11.31 -12.65
C VAL A 33 40.58 10.55 -13.73
N SER A 34 41.35 11.28 -14.55
CA SER A 34 42.61 10.77 -15.13
C SER A 34 43.57 11.88 -15.57
N SER A 35 44.80 11.80 -15.04
CA SER A 35 46.14 12.26 -15.50
C SER A 35 46.48 13.75 -15.63
N SER A 36 47.41 14.26 -14.80
CA SER A 36 48.83 14.56 -15.16
C SER A 36 49.57 15.36 -14.05
N ASP A 37 50.58 14.72 -13.43
CA ASP A 37 51.96 15.14 -13.10
C ASP A 37 52.37 16.48 -12.40
N GLU A 38 53.16 16.29 -11.32
CA GLU A 38 54.32 17.03 -10.71
C GLU A 38 54.19 18.10 -9.58
N ASP A 39 54.81 17.73 -8.44
CA ASP A 39 55.73 18.44 -7.49
C ASP A 39 55.29 19.12 -6.14
N SER A 40 55.62 18.42 -5.01
CA SER A 40 56.20 18.88 -3.70
C SER A 40 55.36 19.61 -2.57
N PRO A 41 55.74 19.62 -1.24
CA PRO A 41 55.29 18.61 -0.23
C PRO A 41 54.86 19.11 1.22
N VAL A 42 54.30 18.17 2.04
CA VAL A 42 54.14 18.05 3.55
C VAL A 42 53.22 19.05 4.31
N LYS A 43 52.17 18.67 5.10
CA LYS A 43 52.13 17.98 6.43
C LYS A 43 50.69 17.58 6.89
N PRO A 44 50.52 16.68 7.89
CA PRO A 44 49.27 15.96 8.16
C PRO A 44 48.47 16.49 9.36
N THR A 45 47.14 16.40 9.31
CA THR A 45 46.28 16.45 10.51
C THR A 45 45.09 15.49 10.41
N LYS A 46 44.82 14.84 11.54
CA LYS A 46 43.81 13.81 11.81
C LYS A 46 42.39 14.40 11.84
N THR A 47 41.36 13.65 11.46
CA THR A 47 40.33 13.06 12.36
C THR A 47 39.00 12.72 11.66
N ASN A 48 38.56 11.48 11.93
CA ASN A 48 37.20 11.00 12.22
C ASN A 48 36.02 11.28 11.27
N ASN A 49 35.63 10.21 10.56
CA ASN A 49 34.25 9.94 10.13
C ASN A 49 33.32 9.75 11.34
N LYS A 50 32.18 10.45 11.37
CA LYS A 50 30.90 9.96 11.93
C LYS A 50 29.72 10.61 11.21
N ASP A 51 28.75 9.77 10.86
CA ASP A 51 27.52 10.05 10.14
C ASP A 51 26.55 10.94 10.95
N GLU A 52 26.04 12.01 10.35
CA GLU A 52 25.00 12.87 10.94
C GLU A 52 23.61 12.56 10.38
N ILE A 53 22.77 11.99 11.25
CA ILE A 53 21.33 11.77 11.07
C ILE A 53 20.60 13.04 11.52
N TRP A 54 19.85 13.68 10.62
CA TRP A 54 19.06 14.87 10.92
C TRP A 54 17.69 14.48 11.48
N LYS A 55 17.39 14.90 12.71
CA LYS A 55 16.07 14.77 13.36
C LYS A 55 15.22 16.03 13.11
N VAL A 56 13.92 15.83 12.98
CA VAL A 56 12.92 16.80 12.44
C VAL A 56 12.28 17.69 13.53
N ASP A 57 12.83 17.73 14.74
CA ASP A 57 12.23 18.47 15.87
C ASP A 57 12.59 19.97 15.93
N ASP A 58 13.42 20.49 15.01
CA ASP A 58 13.87 21.89 15.03
C ASP A 58 13.02 22.88 14.21
N VAL A 59 11.80 22.52 13.79
CA VAL A 59 11.02 23.36 12.84
C VAL A 59 9.73 23.96 13.41
N PHE A 60 9.24 23.60 14.60
CA PHE A 60 8.05 24.26 15.16
C PHE A 60 8.13 24.52 16.68
N PRO A 61 8.08 25.78 17.13
CA PRO A 61 8.03 26.12 18.54
C PRO A 61 6.63 25.88 19.12
N THR A 62 6.55 25.08 20.18
CA THR A 62 5.36 24.83 20.99
C THR A 62 5.18 25.90 22.05
N SER A 63 3.99 26.51 22.13
CA SER A 63 3.60 27.42 23.21
C SER A 63 3.19 26.60 24.45
N SER A 64 3.99 26.69 25.50
CA SER A 64 3.81 26.08 26.82
C SER A 64 2.87 26.90 27.70
N SER A 65 1.88 26.26 28.33
CA SER A 65 1.20 26.73 29.54
C SER A 65 0.75 25.54 30.38
N ASP A 66 0.88 25.71 31.70
CA ASP A 66 0.19 25.03 32.82
C ASP A 66 0.99 23.96 33.60
N ASP A 67 1.77 24.51 34.54
CA ASP A 67 1.82 24.28 36.01
C ASP A 67 1.88 22.86 36.61
N ASP A 68 2.98 22.66 37.35
CA ASP A 68 3.27 21.63 38.34
C ASP A 68 2.50 21.88 39.65
N ASP A 69 2.13 20.80 40.35
CA ASP A 69 2.07 20.78 41.82
C ASP A 69 2.40 19.37 42.34
N ASP A 70 3.58 19.28 42.99
CA ASP A 70 4.00 18.20 43.87
C ASP A 70 3.35 18.39 45.26
N ASP A 71 2.87 17.31 45.90
CA ASP A 71 2.96 17.21 47.35
C ASP A 71 3.07 15.76 47.83
N ASP A 72 3.97 15.59 48.78
CA ASP A 72 4.59 14.38 49.30
C ASP A 72 4.14 14.26 50.77
N SER A 73 3.61 13.12 51.22
CA SER A 73 3.47 12.86 52.66
C SER A 73 3.33 11.39 53.02
N ARG A 74 4.38 10.93 53.70
CA ARG A 74 4.52 9.64 54.40
C ARG A 74 3.69 9.63 55.69
N GLY A 75 3.10 8.49 56.01
CA GLY A 75 2.41 8.25 57.29
C GLY A 75 2.52 6.78 57.71
N ASP A 76 3.21 6.59 58.84
CA ASP A 76 3.63 5.33 59.46
C ASP A 76 2.50 4.55 60.17
N SER A 77 2.82 3.28 60.39
CA SER A 77 2.17 2.14 61.02
C SER A 77 1.28 2.36 62.27
N HIS A 78 0.31 1.46 62.57
CA HIS A 78 0.53 0.40 63.56
C HIS A 78 -0.70 -0.55 63.80
N HIS A 79 -0.46 -1.85 63.59
CA HIS A 79 -0.93 -3.07 64.30
C HIS A 79 -2.30 -3.18 65.04
N ARG A 80 -3.00 -4.31 64.78
CA ARG A 80 -3.39 -5.31 65.80
C ARG A 80 -3.81 -6.66 65.20
N ARG A 81 -3.35 -7.71 65.89
CA ARG A 81 -3.39 -9.14 65.57
C ARG A 81 -4.73 -9.78 65.96
N ARG A 82 -5.13 -10.89 65.29
CA ARG A 82 -5.56 -12.16 65.91
C ARG A 82 -5.72 -13.32 64.89
N SER A 83 -4.76 -14.24 64.96
CA SER A 83 -4.80 -15.74 64.86
C SER A 83 -6.18 -16.44 64.83
N ARG A 84 -6.42 -17.63 64.23
CA ARG A 84 -5.58 -18.83 63.95
C ARG A 84 -6.35 -19.90 63.12
N SER A 85 -5.70 -20.48 62.08
CA SER A 85 -5.60 -21.92 61.63
C SER A 85 -6.84 -22.74 61.16
N PRO A 86 -6.66 -23.94 60.52
CA PRO A 86 -5.81 -24.32 59.36
C PRO A 86 -6.48 -25.36 58.36
N ASP A 87 -5.77 -25.69 57.27
CA ASP A 87 -5.86 -26.95 56.44
C ASP A 87 -7.10 -27.04 55.48
N ASP A 88 -7.06 -27.48 54.22
CA ASP A 88 -6.28 -28.53 53.55
C ASP A 88 -6.27 -28.33 52.00
N ARG A 89 -5.09 -28.58 51.40
CA ARG A 89 -4.74 -29.12 50.06
C ARG A 89 -5.45 -28.77 48.73
N THR A 90 -4.57 -28.36 47.80
CA THR A 90 -4.34 -28.87 46.42
C THR A 90 -5.43 -28.73 45.34
N SER A 91 -5.22 -27.77 44.42
CA SER A 91 -4.95 -28.11 43.01
C SER A 91 -4.41 -26.88 42.29
N ASP A 92 -3.13 -26.94 41.92
CA ASP A 92 -2.48 -26.02 41.00
C ASP A 92 -3.09 -26.23 39.61
N SER A 93 -4.07 -25.41 39.27
CA SER A 93 -4.51 -25.20 37.91
C SER A 93 -4.34 -23.72 37.65
N GLN A 94 -3.20 -23.38 37.03
CA GLN A 94 -3.02 -22.13 36.32
C GLN A 94 -4.12 -22.03 35.25
N GLU A 95 -5.31 -21.61 35.64
CA GLU A 95 -6.23 -20.95 34.74
C GLU A 95 -5.53 -19.66 34.33
N GLN A 96 -4.79 -19.74 33.22
CA GLN A 96 -4.69 -18.61 32.33
C GLN A 96 -6.12 -18.12 32.12
N GLU A 97 -6.50 -17.06 32.81
CA GLU A 97 -7.52 -16.13 32.36
C GLU A 97 -7.04 -15.61 31.00
N THR A 98 -7.19 -16.44 29.96
CA THR A 98 -7.39 -15.95 28.62
C THR A 98 -8.62 -15.07 28.76
N LYS A 99 -8.41 -13.76 28.90
CA LYS A 99 -9.45 -12.75 28.69
C LYS A 99 -10.14 -13.17 27.40
N ARG A 100 -11.27 -13.86 27.52
CA ARG A 100 -12.10 -14.27 26.39
C ARG A 100 -12.59 -12.93 25.85
N LYS A 101 -11.82 -12.35 24.92
CA LYS A 101 -12.20 -11.14 24.20
C LYS A 101 -13.58 -11.46 23.69
N LYS A 102 -14.59 -10.80 24.25
CA LYS A 102 -15.99 -10.99 23.83
C LYS A 102 -15.96 -10.78 22.33
N CYS A 103 -16.32 -11.81 21.56
CA CYS A 103 -16.46 -11.71 20.11
C CYS A 103 -17.62 -10.76 19.84
N THR A 104 -17.34 -9.46 19.89
CA THR A 104 -18.28 -8.42 19.53
C THR A 104 -18.37 -8.44 18.02
N PHE A 105 -19.60 -8.54 17.51
CA PHE A 105 -19.86 -8.51 16.08
C PHE A 105 -19.89 -7.05 15.61
N ILE A 106 -19.52 -6.84 14.34
CA ILE A 106 -19.60 -5.50 13.73
C ILE A 106 -21.03 -4.98 13.84
N SER A 107 -21.19 -3.87 14.56
CA SER A 107 -22.49 -3.29 14.88
C SER A 107 -22.70 -1.92 14.23
N THR A 108 -21.62 -1.21 13.90
CA THR A 108 -21.67 0.13 13.31
C THR A 108 -21.22 0.13 11.85
N ARG A 109 -21.82 1.04 11.06
CA ARG A 109 -21.41 1.28 9.67
C ARG A 109 -19.93 1.68 9.58
N ASP A 110 -19.47 2.52 10.50
CA ASP A 110 -18.11 3.07 10.45
C ASP A 110 -17.03 2.00 10.67
N GLN A 111 -17.33 0.96 11.44
CA GLN A 111 -16.47 -0.22 11.55
C GLN A 111 -16.33 -0.93 10.20
N LEU A 112 -17.45 -1.18 9.50
CA LEU A 112 -17.41 -1.84 8.19
C LEU A 112 -16.73 -0.97 7.13
N LYS A 113 -16.90 0.35 7.20
CA LYS A 113 -16.27 1.32 6.29
C LYS A 113 -14.75 1.17 6.25
N SER A 114 -14.10 0.93 7.39
CA SER A 114 -12.64 0.73 7.48
C SER A 114 -12.16 -0.54 6.76
N MET A 115 -13.03 -1.55 6.66
CA MET A 115 -12.74 -2.83 5.98
C MET A 115 -12.99 -2.78 4.47
N ILE A 116 -13.57 -1.69 3.97
CA ILE A 116 -13.94 -1.55 2.56
C ILE A 116 -12.77 -1.09 1.71
N LEU A 117 -12.55 -1.81 0.62
CA LEU A 117 -11.59 -1.44 -0.41
C LEU A 117 -12.27 -0.59 -1.49
N SER A 118 -11.79 0.64 -1.64
CA SER A 118 -12.21 1.52 -2.74
C SER A 118 -11.55 1.09 -4.05
N ARG A 119 -12.22 1.34 -5.17
CA ARG A 119 -11.68 1.05 -6.51
C ARG A 119 -10.32 1.71 -6.74
N PHE A 120 -10.07 2.92 -6.23
CA PHE A 120 -8.76 3.59 -6.33
C PHE A 120 -7.63 2.81 -5.67
N ARG A 121 -7.88 2.18 -4.50
CA ARG A 121 -6.87 1.31 -3.86
C ARG A 121 -6.63 0.06 -4.70
N MET A 122 -7.69 -0.54 -5.22
CA MET A 122 -7.58 -1.74 -6.07
C MET A 122 -6.86 -1.46 -7.39
N GLU A 123 -7.05 -0.28 -8.00
CA GLU A 123 -6.32 0.12 -9.20
C GLU A 123 -4.81 0.18 -8.97
N LYS A 124 -4.38 0.70 -7.82
CA LYS A 124 -2.96 0.76 -7.45
C LYS A 124 -2.37 -0.63 -7.19
N TRP A 125 -3.15 -1.50 -6.53
CA TRP A 125 -2.68 -2.82 -6.10
C TRP A 125 -2.94 -3.93 -7.12
N CYS A 126 -3.67 -3.69 -8.21
CA CYS A 126 -4.07 -4.76 -9.13
C CYS A 126 -2.90 -5.58 -9.72
N HIS A 127 -1.72 -4.96 -9.86
CA HIS A 127 -0.50 -5.60 -10.36
C HIS A 127 0.45 -6.08 -9.25
N SER A 128 0.13 -5.78 -7.99
CA SER A 128 0.95 -6.17 -6.86
C SER A 128 0.76 -7.67 -6.57
N PRO A 129 1.85 -8.39 -6.22
CA PRO A 129 1.78 -9.84 -5.99
C PRO A 129 0.94 -10.20 -4.75
N PHE A 130 0.90 -9.33 -3.74
CA PHE A 130 0.12 -9.50 -2.51
C PHE A 130 -1.37 -9.16 -2.66
N PHE A 131 -1.81 -8.68 -3.83
CA PHE A 131 -3.18 -8.19 -4.00
C PHE A 131 -4.24 -9.22 -3.66
N ALA A 132 -4.04 -10.47 -4.06
CA ALA A 132 -4.99 -11.54 -3.78
C ALA A 132 -5.15 -11.77 -2.27
N ASP A 133 -4.06 -11.71 -1.51
CA ASP A 133 -4.07 -11.97 -0.08
C ASP A 133 -4.71 -10.82 0.70
N VAL A 134 -4.39 -9.58 0.32
CA VAL A 134 -4.96 -8.38 0.95
C VAL A 134 -6.44 -8.22 0.62
N ALA A 135 -6.83 -8.53 -0.61
CA ALA A 135 -8.22 -8.41 -1.04
C ALA A 135 -9.11 -9.48 -0.39
N LYS A 136 -8.60 -10.69 -0.15
CA LYS A 136 -9.34 -11.78 0.51
C LYS A 136 -9.81 -11.36 1.90
N GLY A 137 -11.10 -11.54 2.15
CA GLY A 137 -11.74 -11.17 3.42
C GLY A 137 -12.01 -9.67 3.57
N ALA A 138 -11.65 -8.82 2.61
CA ALA A 138 -12.07 -7.43 2.62
C ALA A 138 -13.50 -7.27 2.04
N PHE A 139 -14.13 -6.13 2.31
CA PHE A 139 -15.44 -5.82 1.77
C PHE A 139 -15.35 -4.84 0.60
N VAL A 140 -16.31 -4.91 -0.31
CA VAL A 140 -16.43 -3.95 -1.42
C VAL A 140 -17.89 -3.54 -1.61
N ARG A 141 -18.07 -2.29 -2.05
CA ARG A 141 -19.34 -1.78 -2.53
C ARG A 141 -19.44 -2.03 -4.04
N ILE A 142 -20.27 -2.99 -4.44
CA ILE A 142 -20.43 -3.39 -5.83
C ILE A 142 -21.74 -2.84 -6.41
N ASN A 143 -21.67 -2.32 -7.64
CA ASN A 143 -22.86 -2.02 -8.42
C ASN A 143 -23.39 -3.31 -9.05
N ILE A 144 -24.62 -3.70 -8.72
CA ILE A 144 -25.26 -4.92 -9.25
C ILE A 144 -26.05 -4.63 -10.54
N GLY A 145 -26.40 -3.37 -10.79
CA GLY A 145 -27.18 -2.94 -11.94
C GLY A 145 -28.04 -1.74 -11.61
N GLN A 146 -29.14 -1.59 -12.35
CA GLN A 146 -30.10 -0.51 -12.16
C GLN A 146 -31.48 -1.10 -11.83
N ASN A 147 -32.17 -0.51 -10.86
CA ASN A 147 -33.56 -0.80 -10.55
C ASN A 147 -34.35 0.49 -10.75
N ASN A 148 -35.33 0.49 -11.65
CA ASN A 148 -36.13 1.67 -12.00
C ASN A 148 -35.30 2.91 -12.40
N GLY A 149 -34.15 2.69 -13.03
CA GLY A 149 -33.22 3.75 -13.45
C GLY A 149 -32.20 4.17 -12.40
N GLU A 150 -32.35 3.74 -11.14
CA GLU A 150 -31.40 4.02 -10.06
C GLU A 150 -30.36 2.91 -9.92
N ALA A 151 -29.07 3.27 -9.83
CA ALA A 151 -28.00 2.30 -9.65
C ALA A 151 -28.08 1.67 -8.25
N VAL A 152 -28.19 0.34 -8.19
CA VAL A 152 -28.30 -0.41 -6.94
C VAL A 152 -26.96 -0.98 -6.54
N TYR A 153 -26.53 -0.60 -5.35
CA TYR A 153 -25.29 -1.06 -4.75
C TYR A 153 -25.54 -2.06 -3.63
N ARG A 154 -24.61 -2.99 -3.44
CA ARG A 154 -24.58 -3.89 -2.28
C ARG A 154 -23.18 -4.03 -1.74
N VAL A 155 -23.11 -4.36 -0.45
CA VAL A 155 -21.86 -4.72 0.21
C VAL A 155 -21.64 -6.22 0.04
N CYS A 156 -20.46 -6.58 -0.46
CA CYS A 156 -20.05 -7.96 -0.66
C CYS A 156 -18.69 -8.22 -0.01
N GLU A 157 -18.51 -9.42 0.50
CA GLU A 157 -17.24 -9.93 0.98
C GLU A 157 -16.43 -10.48 -0.21
N ILE A 158 -15.15 -10.17 -0.29
CA ILE A 158 -14.25 -10.77 -1.27
C ILE A 158 -13.79 -12.14 -0.76
N ARG A 159 -14.16 -13.20 -1.46
CA ARG A 159 -13.70 -14.56 -1.15
C ARG A 159 -12.39 -14.90 -1.83
N ASP A 160 -12.22 -14.48 -3.07
CA ASP A 160 -11.02 -14.78 -3.84
C ASP A 160 -10.82 -13.79 -5.00
N VAL A 161 -9.62 -13.77 -5.56
CA VAL A 161 -9.28 -13.02 -6.78
C VAL A 161 -8.95 -14.02 -7.88
N VAL A 162 -9.69 -13.95 -8.97
CA VAL A 162 -9.58 -14.88 -10.12
C VAL A 162 -9.15 -14.13 -11.38
N GLU A 163 -8.49 -14.81 -12.30
CA GLU A 163 -8.25 -14.25 -13.63
C GLU A 163 -9.42 -14.58 -14.56
N THR A 164 -9.90 -13.57 -15.29
CA THR A 164 -10.95 -13.71 -16.31
C THR A 164 -10.31 -13.76 -17.70
N GLY A 165 -11.02 -14.34 -18.67
CA GLY A 165 -10.54 -14.41 -20.06
C GLY A 165 -10.58 -13.08 -20.81
N LYS A 166 -11.28 -12.06 -20.30
CA LYS A 166 -11.46 -10.76 -20.98
C LYS A 166 -10.69 -9.67 -20.26
N ILE A 167 -9.74 -9.06 -20.97
CA ILE A 167 -8.99 -7.89 -20.49
C ILE A 167 -9.88 -6.65 -20.61
N TYR A 168 -9.98 -5.87 -19.54
CA TYR A 168 -10.74 -4.63 -19.49
C TYR A 168 -9.89 -3.49 -18.91
N ASN A 169 -10.39 -2.27 -19.01
CA ASN A 169 -9.71 -1.08 -18.50
C ASN A 169 -10.16 -0.82 -17.06
N LEU A 170 -9.21 -0.64 -16.15
CA LEU A 170 -9.45 -0.26 -14.76
C LEU A 170 -8.79 1.11 -14.53
N GLY A 171 -9.55 2.17 -14.78
CA GLY A 171 -9.03 3.54 -14.69
C GLY A 171 -7.91 3.77 -15.72
N THR A 172 -6.69 3.99 -15.23
CA THR A 172 -5.48 4.18 -16.04
C THR A 172 -4.79 2.87 -16.43
N THR A 173 -5.14 1.76 -15.78
CA THR A 173 -4.50 0.46 -15.97
C THR A 173 -5.39 -0.51 -16.75
N ARG A 174 -4.83 -1.64 -17.19
CA ARG A 174 -5.58 -2.71 -17.83
C ARG A 174 -5.36 -3.99 -17.04
N THR A 175 -6.43 -4.72 -16.81
CA THR A 175 -6.39 -5.95 -16.02
C THR A 175 -7.40 -6.96 -16.55
N ASN A 176 -7.13 -8.23 -16.31
CA ASN A 176 -8.07 -9.33 -16.50
C ASN A 176 -8.54 -9.91 -15.17
N LYS A 177 -8.10 -9.36 -14.03
CA LYS A 177 -8.46 -9.87 -12.69
C LYS A 177 -9.96 -9.66 -12.43
N GLY A 178 -10.56 -10.52 -11.62
CA GLY A 178 -11.95 -10.49 -11.22
C GLY A 178 -12.03 -10.86 -9.75
N LEU A 179 -13.03 -10.32 -9.06
CA LEU A 179 -13.28 -10.59 -7.65
C LEU A 179 -14.39 -11.61 -7.54
N ARG A 180 -14.13 -12.71 -6.84
CA ARG A 180 -15.18 -13.62 -6.40
C ARG A 180 -15.81 -13.01 -5.15
N LEU A 181 -17.01 -12.47 -5.33
CA LEU A 181 -17.74 -11.76 -4.29
C LEU A 181 -18.84 -12.64 -3.74
N LYS A 182 -18.98 -12.62 -2.42
CA LYS A 182 -20.04 -13.29 -1.68
C LYS A 182 -20.96 -12.25 -1.04
N HIS A 183 -22.24 -12.35 -1.36
CA HIS A 183 -23.30 -11.61 -0.68
C HIS A 183 -24.28 -12.61 -0.10
N GLY A 184 -24.07 -12.92 1.17
CA GLY A 184 -24.84 -13.93 1.83
C GLY A 184 -24.43 -15.33 1.34
N THR A 185 -25.36 -16.12 0.81
CA THR A 185 -25.13 -17.43 0.19
C THR A 185 -24.78 -17.32 -1.29
N ASN A 186 -25.08 -16.18 -1.91
CA ASN A 186 -24.83 -15.97 -3.33
C ASN A 186 -23.37 -15.59 -3.56
N GLU A 187 -22.71 -16.34 -4.44
CA GLU A 187 -21.35 -16.08 -4.86
C GLU A 187 -21.31 -15.83 -6.36
N ARG A 188 -20.65 -14.76 -6.78
CA ARG A 188 -20.51 -14.42 -8.20
C ARG A 188 -19.20 -13.66 -8.45
N ILE A 189 -18.63 -13.87 -9.62
CA ILE A 189 -17.43 -13.17 -10.06
C ILE A 189 -17.83 -11.83 -10.69
N PHE A 190 -17.25 -10.75 -10.19
CA PHE A 190 -17.41 -9.41 -10.72
C PHE A 190 -16.05 -8.85 -11.15
N ARG A 191 -16.07 -7.98 -12.16
CA ARG A 191 -14.89 -7.20 -12.52
C ARG A 191 -14.70 -6.04 -11.56
N LEU A 192 -13.46 -5.60 -11.40
CA LEU A 192 -13.09 -4.47 -10.54
C LEU A 192 -13.73 -3.14 -11.00
N GLU A 193 -14.16 -3.04 -12.27
CA GLU A 193 -14.80 -1.82 -12.81
C GLU A 193 -16.13 -1.46 -12.13
N TYR A 194 -16.85 -2.46 -11.61
CA TYR A 194 -18.14 -2.29 -10.93
C TYR A 194 -18.00 -1.90 -9.46
N VAL A 195 -16.78 -1.85 -8.93
CA VAL A 195 -16.51 -1.41 -7.55
C VAL A 195 -16.62 0.10 -7.49
N SER A 196 -17.39 0.60 -6.52
CA SER A 196 -17.55 2.03 -6.28
C SER A 196 -16.38 2.60 -5.48
N ASN A 197 -16.13 3.91 -5.64
CA ASN A 197 -15.22 4.67 -4.79
C ASN A 197 -15.93 5.31 -3.60
N ASN A 198 -17.25 5.44 -3.66
CA ASN A 198 -18.02 6.07 -2.60
C ASN A 198 -18.16 5.14 -1.40
N GLU A 199 -18.34 5.75 -0.24
CA GLU A 199 -18.61 5.06 1.00
C GLU A 199 -19.98 4.38 0.96
N ILE A 200 -20.17 3.38 1.82
CA ILE A 200 -21.44 2.68 1.97
C ILE A 200 -22.47 3.57 2.63
N SER A 201 -23.72 3.46 2.18
CA SER A 201 -24.86 4.08 2.84
C SER A 201 -25.35 3.22 4.00
N ASP A 202 -26.03 3.84 4.98
CA ASP A 202 -26.67 3.14 6.09
C ASP A 202 -27.72 2.12 5.62
N GLU A 203 -28.44 2.43 4.52
CA GLU A 203 -29.38 1.49 3.91
C GLU A 203 -28.68 0.24 3.36
N GLU A 204 -27.52 0.42 2.73
CA GLU A 204 -26.74 -0.68 2.14
C GLU A 204 -26.17 -1.58 3.23
N PHE A 205 -25.69 -0.97 4.32
CA PHE A 205 -25.24 -1.67 5.52
C PHE A 205 -26.36 -2.50 6.15
N GLN A 206 -27.53 -1.88 6.33
CA GLN A 206 -28.68 -2.54 6.94
C GLN A 206 -29.17 -3.73 6.09
N ARG A 207 -29.28 -3.55 4.75
CA ARG A 207 -29.61 -4.65 3.83
C ARG A 207 -28.59 -5.78 3.86
N TRP A 208 -27.29 -5.46 3.95
CA TRP A 208 -26.24 -6.47 4.09
C TRP A 208 -26.39 -7.26 5.40
N ARG A 209 -26.59 -6.56 6.52
CA ARG A 209 -26.77 -7.19 7.84
C ARG A 209 -28.03 -8.07 7.87
N GLU A 210 -29.14 -7.60 7.33
CA GLU A 210 -30.36 -8.39 7.19
C GLU A 210 -30.15 -9.65 6.34
N ALA A 211 -29.41 -9.54 5.24
CA ALA A 211 -29.08 -10.68 4.40
C ALA A 211 -28.21 -11.72 5.15
N MET A 212 -27.25 -11.27 5.97
CA MET A 212 -26.43 -12.15 6.81
C MET A 212 -27.28 -12.89 7.85
N ILE A 213 -28.13 -12.17 8.58
CA ILE A 213 -29.01 -12.73 9.61
C ILE A 213 -30.00 -13.71 9.00
N LYS A 214 -30.66 -13.34 7.89
CA LYS A 214 -31.66 -14.18 7.21
C LYS A 214 -31.10 -15.51 6.74
N GLN A 215 -29.80 -15.56 6.46
CA GLN A 215 -29.12 -16.75 5.94
C GLN A 215 -28.29 -17.46 7.02
N GLY A 216 -28.34 -17.01 8.28
CA GLY A 216 -27.62 -17.62 9.39
C GLY A 216 -26.10 -17.52 9.26
N ILE A 217 -25.59 -16.55 8.50
CA ILE A 217 -24.14 -16.34 8.37
C ILE A 217 -23.69 -15.44 9.51
N SER A 218 -22.71 -15.90 10.28
CA SER A 218 -22.12 -15.11 11.36
C SER A 218 -21.51 -13.82 10.80
N LEU A 219 -21.84 -12.70 11.44
CA LEU A 219 -21.19 -11.43 11.14
C LEU A 219 -19.68 -11.54 11.46
N PRO A 220 -18.82 -10.83 10.72
CA PRO A 220 -17.41 -10.71 11.08
C PRO A 220 -17.25 -10.12 12.50
N THR A 221 -16.23 -10.59 13.21
CA THR A 221 -15.92 -10.11 14.56
C THR A 221 -15.09 -8.81 14.52
N LEU A 222 -15.08 -8.04 15.61
CA LEU A 222 -14.20 -6.87 15.72
C LEU A 222 -12.72 -7.23 15.63
N ASP A 223 -12.34 -8.41 16.12
CA ASP A 223 -10.95 -8.90 16.01
C ASP A 223 -10.55 -9.12 14.55
N ASP A 224 -11.46 -9.64 13.72
CA ASP A 224 -11.20 -9.82 12.27
C ASP A 224 -11.10 -8.48 11.55
N LEU A 225 -11.91 -7.51 11.98
CA LEU A 225 -11.84 -6.14 11.48
C LEU A 225 -10.48 -5.52 11.80
N GLU A 226 -10.02 -5.57 13.05
CA GLU A 226 -8.75 -5.00 13.48
C GLU A 226 -7.57 -5.65 12.72
N LYS A 227 -7.59 -6.99 12.60
CA LYS A 227 -6.59 -7.72 11.80
C LYS A 227 -6.55 -7.23 10.36
N LYS A 228 -7.72 -7.04 9.72
CA LYS A 228 -7.76 -6.56 8.33
C LYS A 228 -7.37 -5.10 8.16
N ILE A 229 -7.70 -4.23 9.12
CA ILE A 229 -7.24 -2.84 9.10
C ILE A 229 -5.70 -2.81 9.16
N ASN A 230 -5.11 -3.55 10.11
CA ASN A 230 -3.67 -3.65 10.26
C ASN A 230 -2.99 -4.24 9.02
N GLU A 231 -3.63 -5.22 8.38
CA GLU A 231 -3.14 -5.79 7.12
C GLU A 231 -3.15 -4.74 5.99
N ILE A 232 -4.27 -4.05 5.78
CA ILE A 232 -4.40 -2.99 4.76
C ILE A 232 -3.35 -1.89 5.00
N GLU A 233 -3.12 -1.51 6.26
CA GLU A 233 -2.12 -0.50 6.62
C GLU A 233 -0.68 -0.96 6.42
N LYS A 234 -0.38 -2.21 6.75
CA LYS A 234 0.92 -2.84 6.47
C LYS A 234 1.23 -2.81 4.97
N TYR A 235 0.26 -3.18 4.13
CA TYR A 235 0.47 -3.21 2.68
C TYR A 235 0.43 -1.83 2.02
N LYS A 236 -0.18 -0.83 2.67
CA LYS A 236 -0.10 0.57 2.24
C LYS A 236 1.33 1.10 2.30
N HIS A 237 2.12 0.69 3.30
CA HIS A 237 3.51 1.09 3.48
C HIS A 237 4.51 0.02 3.03
N TYR A 238 4.04 -0.94 2.22
CA TYR A 238 4.90 -2.01 1.73
C TYR A 238 5.99 -1.48 0.79
N VAL A 239 7.23 -1.80 1.12
CA VAL A 239 8.40 -1.52 0.27
C VAL A 239 8.53 -2.66 -0.74
N TYR A 240 8.46 -2.33 -2.02
CA TYR A 240 8.56 -3.31 -3.10
C TYR A 240 10.00 -3.82 -3.23
N ASN A 241 10.17 -5.14 -3.26
CA ASN A 241 11.46 -5.75 -3.58
C ASN A 241 11.71 -5.78 -5.09
N ASN A 242 12.97 -5.94 -5.51
CA ASN A 242 13.35 -6.05 -6.93
C ASN A 242 12.59 -7.16 -7.66
N THR A 243 12.31 -8.27 -6.97
CA THR A 243 11.52 -9.39 -7.50
C THR A 243 10.07 -8.99 -7.77
N ASP A 244 9.46 -8.21 -6.88
CA ASP A 244 8.08 -7.73 -7.01
C ASP A 244 7.98 -6.69 -8.12
N ILE A 245 8.96 -5.79 -8.21
CA ILE A 245 9.06 -4.80 -9.30
C ILE A 245 9.11 -5.52 -10.65
N THR A 246 9.93 -6.56 -10.76
CA THR A 246 10.05 -7.35 -11.99
C THR A 246 8.71 -7.98 -12.38
N LYS A 247 8.00 -8.58 -11.42
CA LYS A 247 6.65 -9.15 -11.65
C LYS A 247 5.62 -8.10 -12.06
N ILE A 248 5.62 -6.94 -11.39
CA ILE A 248 4.72 -5.81 -11.73
C ILE A 248 4.99 -5.32 -13.15
N VAL A 249 6.25 -5.19 -13.55
CA VAL A 249 6.62 -4.78 -14.90
C VAL A 249 6.19 -5.82 -15.93
N GLN A 250 6.39 -7.11 -15.66
CA GLN A 250 5.96 -8.21 -16.53
C GLN A 250 4.43 -8.22 -16.72
N GLU A 251 3.66 -8.13 -15.62
CA GLU A 251 2.20 -8.05 -15.69
C GLU A 251 1.73 -6.81 -16.47
N LYS A 252 2.32 -5.64 -16.19
CA LYS A 252 1.98 -4.41 -16.90
C LYS A 252 2.32 -4.49 -18.38
N LYS A 253 3.42 -5.17 -18.76
CA LYS A 253 3.78 -5.41 -20.17
C LYS A 253 2.75 -6.32 -20.86
N ARG A 254 2.28 -7.38 -20.19
CA ARG A 254 1.28 -8.34 -20.72
C ARG A 254 0.00 -7.67 -21.23
N PHE A 255 -0.45 -6.60 -20.56
CA PHE A 255 -1.70 -5.90 -20.89
C PHE A 255 -1.51 -4.61 -21.71
N ARG A 256 -0.30 -4.29 -22.18
CA ARG A 256 -0.09 -3.13 -23.05
C ARG A 256 -0.65 -3.40 -24.45
N LYS A 257 -1.34 -2.40 -25.01
CA LYS A 257 -2.04 -2.46 -26.30
C LYS A 257 -1.15 -2.11 -27.50
N ALA A 258 -0.02 -1.45 -27.23
CA ALA A 258 0.86 -0.92 -28.25
C ALA A 258 2.30 -1.38 -27.98
N PRO A 259 3.09 -1.64 -29.05
CA PRO A 259 4.54 -1.72 -28.91
C PRO A 259 5.03 -0.40 -28.32
N ILE A 260 6.09 -0.46 -27.50
CA ILE A 260 6.86 0.71 -27.09
C ILE A 260 7.17 1.53 -28.34
N ASN A 261 7.24 2.87 -28.25
CA ASN A 261 7.79 3.69 -29.33
C ASN A 261 9.01 2.96 -29.89
N TYR A 262 8.91 2.40 -31.09
CA TYR A 262 9.93 1.50 -31.65
C TYR A 262 11.30 2.16 -31.57
N ALA A 263 11.34 3.49 -31.71
CA ALA A 263 12.50 4.33 -31.49
C ALA A 263 13.20 4.14 -30.12
N VAL A 264 12.49 4.01 -29.00
CA VAL A 264 13.10 3.86 -27.67
C VAL A 264 13.71 2.47 -27.51
N THR A 265 12.96 1.43 -27.87
CA THR A 265 13.45 0.03 -27.82
C THR A 265 14.58 -0.19 -28.82
N LYS A 266 14.49 0.43 -30.00
CA LYS A 266 15.54 0.48 -31.01
C LYS A 266 16.78 1.20 -30.49
N ASN A 267 16.63 2.34 -29.80
CA ASN A 267 17.77 3.05 -29.21
C ASN A 267 18.43 2.26 -28.07
N GLU A 268 17.66 1.55 -27.25
CA GLU A 268 18.19 0.65 -26.22
C GLU A 268 18.98 -0.51 -26.85
N LEU A 269 18.39 -1.18 -27.84
CA LEU A 269 19.06 -2.27 -28.58
C LEU A 269 20.31 -1.78 -29.33
N LEU A 270 20.29 -0.59 -29.91
CA LEU A 270 21.46 0.00 -30.58
C LEU A 270 22.61 0.26 -29.59
N LYS A 271 22.30 0.78 -28.39
CA LYS A 271 23.30 0.97 -27.33
C LYS A 271 23.88 -0.36 -26.84
N GLU A 272 23.06 -1.38 -26.68
CA GLU A 272 23.54 -2.71 -26.28
C GLU A 272 24.41 -3.36 -27.36
N ILE A 273 24.10 -3.13 -28.65
CA ILE A 273 24.95 -3.55 -29.77
C ILE A 273 26.30 -2.82 -29.75
N GLU A 274 26.31 -1.52 -29.48
CA GLU A 274 27.56 -0.75 -29.33
C GLU A 274 28.42 -1.27 -28.18
N ILE A 275 27.82 -1.53 -27.02
CA ILE A 275 28.53 -2.10 -25.86
C ILE A 275 29.08 -3.50 -26.18
N ALA A 276 28.27 -4.40 -26.77
CA ALA A 276 28.72 -5.74 -27.14
C ALA A 276 29.85 -5.72 -28.19
N LYS A 277 29.82 -4.73 -29.09
CA LYS A 277 30.88 -4.50 -30.07
C LYS A 277 32.16 -4.00 -29.41
N ASP A 278 32.06 -3.10 -28.44
CA ASP A 278 33.20 -2.59 -27.67
C ASP A 278 33.82 -3.70 -26.78
N GLU A 279 33.01 -4.64 -26.29
CA GLU A 279 33.42 -5.84 -25.55
C GLU A 279 33.96 -6.97 -26.45
N ASN A 280 33.93 -6.83 -27.79
CA ASN A 280 34.26 -7.86 -28.80
C ASN A 280 33.44 -9.17 -28.68
N ASP A 281 32.24 -9.12 -28.09
CA ASP A 281 31.32 -10.26 -28.02
C ASP A 281 30.46 -10.36 -29.30
N THR A 282 31.03 -11.01 -30.31
CA THR A 282 30.41 -11.18 -31.63
C THR A 282 29.14 -12.04 -31.62
N GLU A 283 28.95 -12.89 -30.61
CA GLU A 283 27.79 -13.77 -30.51
C GLU A 283 26.58 -12.96 -30.02
N ARG A 284 26.78 -12.17 -28.95
CA ARG A 284 25.78 -11.27 -28.40
C ARG A 284 25.39 -10.15 -29.38
N GLU A 285 26.36 -9.60 -30.12
CA GLU A 285 26.09 -8.60 -31.17
C GLU A 285 25.11 -9.12 -32.24
N ASN A 286 25.30 -10.36 -32.69
CA ASN A 286 24.47 -10.98 -33.72
C ASN A 286 23.05 -11.30 -33.21
N GLU A 287 22.90 -11.70 -31.95
CA GLU A 287 21.59 -11.92 -31.33
C GLU A 287 20.79 -10.62 -31.21
N LEU A 288 21.44 -9.54 -30.72
CA LEU A 288 20.80 -8.23 -30.59
C LEU A 288 20.44 -7.62 -31.95
N ARG A 289 21.28 -7.80 -32.98
CA ARG A 289 20.97 -7.39 -34.36
C ARG A 289 19.79 -8.15 -34.96
N LYS A 290 19.65 -9.45 -34.68
CA LYS A 290 18.47 -10.24 -35.10
C LYS A 290 17.19 -9.73 -34.44
N GLN A 291 17.25 -9.24 -33.20
CA GLN A 291 16.08 -8.64 -32.52
C GLN A 291 15.70 -7.25 -33.06
N LEU A 292 16.60 -6.59 -33.79
CA LEU A 292 16.37 -5.29 -34.45
C LEU A 292 15.69 -5.40 -35.82
N THR A 293 15.70 -6.60 -36.42
CA THR A 293 15.22 -6.86 -37.79
C THR A 293 13.77 -7.33 -37.75
#